data_AF-A0A315T4F0-F1
#
_entry.id   AF-A0A315T4F0-F1
#
_cell.length_a   1.000
_cell.length_b   1.000
_cell.length_c   1.000
_cell.angle_alpha   90.00
_cell.angle_beta   90.00
_cell.angle_gamma   90.00
#
_symmetry.space_group_name_H-M   'P 1'
#
loop_
_entity.id
_entity.type
_entity.pdbx_description
1 polymer ?
#
loop_
_entity_poly.entity_id
_entity_poly.type
_entity_poly.pdbx_seq_one_letter_code
_entity_poly.pdbx_strand_id
1 'polypeptide(L)'
;MKKLVPDPPPTSIPQLDIPGFSLITPPGTGQCNALMHAMTLTVQQTYGVLLDSEPGPQRDAMAMNIRLLCRMVSALAEHSDLPV
;
A
#
# COMPACT_ATOMS: atom_id res chain seq x y z
N MET A 1 -12.78 36.94 1.51
CA MET A 1 -11.54 36.46 2.15
C MET A 1 -11.53 34.94 2.09
N LYS A 2 -10.70 34.33 1.25
CA LYS A 2 -10.58 32.87 1.17
C LYS A 2 -9.69 32.43 2.33
N LYS A 3 -10.28 31.98 3.44
CA LYS A 3 -9.50 31.37 4.53
C LYS A 3 -8.78 30.16 3.95
N LEU A 4 -7.46 30.18 3.97
CA LEU A 4 -6.63 29.02 3.67
C LEU A 4 -7.04 27.93 4.67
N VAL A 5 -7.60 26.84 4.17
CA VAL A 5 -7.90 25.67 4.99
C VAL A 5 -6.54 25.10 5.42
N PRO A 6 -6.26 24.99 6.73
CA PRO A 6 -5.01 24.39 7.19
C PRO A 6 -4.91 22.95 6.68
N ASP A 7 -3.73 22.53 6.24
CA ASP A 7 -3.51 21.14 5.87
C ASP A 7 -3.87 20.23 7.05
N PRO A 8 -4.58 19.12 6.81
CA PRO A 8 -4.92 18.18 7.86
C PRO A 8 -3.63 17.62 8.47
N PRO A 9 -3.61 17.41 9.80
CA PRO A 9 -2.41 16.91 10.47
C PRO A 9 -2.00 15.54 9.90
N PRO A 10 -0.68 15.25 9.83
CA PRO A 10 -0.14 14.02 9.24
C PRO A 10 -0.61 12.73 9.94
N THR A 11 -1.25 12.84 11.10
CA THR A 11 -1.84 11.74 11.87
C THR A 11 -3.15 11.20 11.30
N SER A 12 -3.68 11.79 10.22
CA SER A 12 -4.96 11.36 9.62
C SER A 12 -4.87 10.04 8.86
N ILE A 13 -3.67 9.52 8.60
CA ILE A 13 -3.51 8.25 7.91
C ILE A 13 -3.33 7.18 8.98
N PRO A 14 -4.32 6.29 9.23
CA PRO A 14 -4.18 5.26 10.24
C PRO A 14 -2.90 4.46 9.97
N GLN A 15 -2.01 4.42 10.96
CA GLN A 15 -0.80 3.62 10.93
C GLN A 15 -1.20 2.15 11.13
N LEU A 16 -1.84 1.56 10.11
CA LEU A 16 -2.01 0.12 10.04
C LEU A 16 -0.63 -0.50 9.86
N ASP A 17 -0.27 -1.36 10.81
CA ASP A 17 0.88 -2.23 10.75
C ASP A 17 0.67 -3.19 9.58
N ILE A 18 1.11 -2.78 8.40
CA ILE A 18 1.18 -3.69 7.27
C ILE A 18 2.34 -4.63 7.61
N PRO A 19 2.16 -5.96 7.59
CA PRO A 19 3.26 -6.88 7.83
C PRO A 19 4.38 -6.61 6.81
N GLY A 20 5.62 -6.48 7.32
CA GLY A 20 6.81 -6.32 6.51
C GLY A 20 6.91 -7.44 5.47
N PHE A 21 7.13 -7.08 4.20
CA PHE A 21 7.51 -8.05 3.18
C PHE A 21 9.01 -7.90 2.96
N SER A 22 9.76 -8.95 3.26
CA SER A 22 11.19 -9.04 2.94
C SER A 22 11.35 -10.20 1.96
N LEU A 23 11.96 -9.90 0.82
CA LEU A 23 12.26 -10.89 -0.22
C LEU A 23 13.73 -11.32 -0.07
N ILE A 24 14.02 -12.62 -0.17
CA ILE A 24 15.40 -13.12 -0.25
C ILE A 24 16.00 -12.82 -1.62
N THR A 25 17.33 -12.71 -1.76
CA THR A 25 18.00 -12.53 -3.06
C THR A 25 18.61 -13.84 -3.57
N PRO A 26 18.27 -14.33 -4.77
CA PRO A 26 17.13 -13.92 -5.59
C PRO A 26 15.80 -14.41 -4.98
N PRO A 27 14.68 -13.72 -5.23
CA PRO A 27 13.40 -14.09 -4.64
C PRO A 27 12.96 -15.47 -5.12
N GLY A 28 12.65 -16.35 -4.17
CA GLY A 28 12.12 -17.68 -4.47
C GLY A 28 10.68 -17.60 -4.99
N THR A 29 10.26 -18.58 -5.80
CA THR A 29 8.91 -18.65 -6.39
C THR A 29 7.80 -18.59 -5.33
N GLY A 30 8.02 -19.17 -4.15
CA GLY A 30 7.07 -19.10 -3.04
C GLY A 30 6.85 -17.69 -2.51
N GLN A 31 7.89 -16.85 -2.49
CA GLN A 31 7.79 -15.46 -2.03
C GLN A 31 7.12 -14.58 -3.09
N CYS A 32 7.39 -14.82 -4.38
CA CYS A 32 6.66 -14.18 -5.47
C CYS A 32 5.16 -14.53 -5.42
N ASN A 33 4.81 -15.79 -5.15
CA ASN A 33 3.42 -16.21 -4.98
C ASN A 33 2.76 -15.56 -3.76
N ALA A 34 3.46 -15.49 -2.62
CA ALA A 34 2.96 -14.82 -1.42
C ALA A 34 2.71 -13.32 -1.68
N LEU A 35 3.59 -12.67 -2.45
CA LEU A 35 3.45 -11.27 -2.84
C LEU A 35 2.24 -11.03 -3.75
N MET A 36 2.10 -11.85 -4.79
CA MET A 36 0.94 -11.82 -5.70
C MET A 36 -0.37 -12.08 -4.95
N HIS A 37 -0.34 -12.99 -3.98
CA HIS A 37 -1.49 -13.28 -3.14
C HIS A 37 -1.85 -12.10 -2.24
N ALA A 38 -0.87 -11.49 -1.58
CA ALA A 38 -1.07 -10.30 -0.75
C ALA A 38 -1.65 -9.12 -1.55
N MET A 39 -1.18 -8.89 -2.78
CA MET A 39 -1.78 -7.92 -3.70
C MET A 39 -3.24 -8.22 -3.99
N THR A 40 -3.50 -9.44 -4.45
CA THR A 40 -4.83 -9.85 -4.87
C THR A 40 -5.81 -9.68 -3.72
N LEU A 41 -5.42 -10.12 -2.52
CA LEU A 41 -6.25 -9.99 -1.32
C LEU A 41 -6.48 -8.53 -0.94
N THR A 42 -5.45 -7.69 -0.96
CA THR A 42 -5.57 -6.27 -0.59
C THR A 42 -6.47 -5.52 -1.57
N VAL A 43 -6.33 -5.77 -2.88
CA VAL A 43 -7.22 -5.21 -3.90
C VAL A 43 -8.65 -5.71 -3.68
N GLN A 44 -8.87 -7.00 -3.44
CA GLN A 44 -10.22 -7.54 -3.16
C GLN A 44 -10.85 -6.91 -1.91
N GLN A 45 -10.08 -6.72 -0.85
CA GLN A 45 -10.55 -6.13 0.41
C GLN A 45 -10.83 -4.64 0.30
N THR A 46 -10.04 -3.92 -0.51
CA THR A 46 -10.20 -2.47 -0.69
C THR A 46 -11.20 -2.11 -1.79
N TYR A 47 -11.46 -3.00 -2.76
CA TYR A 47 -12.30 -2.74 -3.92
C TYR A 47 -13.71 -2.26 -3.54
N GLY A 48 -14.41 -3.00 -2.68
CA GLY A 48 -15.75 -2.61 -2.23
C GLY A 48 -15.74 -1.31 -1.42
N VAL A 49 -14.69 -1.09 -0.62
CA VAL A 49 -14.54 0.14 0.18
C VAL A 49 -14.32 1.35 -0.74
N LEU A 50 -13.54 1.20 -1.80
CA LEU A 50 -13.24 2.26 -2.75
C LEU A 50 -14.44 2.65 -3.62
N LEU A 51 -15.37 1.73 -3.86
CA LEU A 51 -16.55 1.99 -4.69
C LEU A 51 -17.72 2.57 -3.89
N ASP A 52 -17.99 2.02 -2.70
CA ASP A 52 -19.29 2.22 -2.05
C ASP A 52 -19.20 2.90 -0.68
N SER A 53 -18.01 3.26 -0.19
CA SER A 53 -17.85 3.88 1.13
C SER A 53 -17.72 5.41 1.08
N GLU A 54 -17.93 6.04 2.24
CA GLU A 54 -17.70 7.47 2.43
C GLU A 54 -16.22 7.87 2.21
N PRO A 55 -15.91 9.17 1.99
CA PRO A 55 -14.56 9.63 1.66
C PRO A 55 -13.46 9.25 2.67
N GLY A 56 -13.80 9.06 3.94
CA GLY A 56 -12.86 8.62 4.98
C GLY A 56 -12.37 7.19 4.75
N PRO A 57 -13.26 6.18 4.81
CA PRO A 57 -12.91 4.80 4.49
C PRO A 57 -12.27 4.61 3.11
N GLN A 58 -12.70 5.36 2.09
CA GLN A 58 -12.04 5.34 0.77
C GLN A 58 -10.58 5.78 0.85
N ARG A 59 -10.28 6.86 1.61
CA ARG A 59 -8.92 7.33 1.81
C ARG A 59 -8.06 6.28 2.53
N ASP A 60 -8.62 5.60 3.52
CA ASP A 60 -7.90 4.56 4.25
C ASP A 60 -7.60 3.34 3.37
N ALA A 61 -8.58 2.91 2.57
CA ALA A 61 -8.42 1.83 1.59
C ALA A 61 -7.37 2.19 0.52
N MET A 62 -7.40 3.42 0.02
CA MET A 62 -6.40 3.92 -0.94
C MET A 62 -5.01 3.97 -0.30
N ALA A 63 -4.89 4.44 0.94
CA ALA A 63 -3.63 4.47 1.67
C ALA A 63 -3.05 3.06 1.88
N MET A 64 -3.91 2.07 2.15
CA MET A 64 -3.53 0.66 2.23
C MET A 64 -2.91 0.17 0.91
N ASN A 65 -3.59 0.44 -0.22
CA ASN A 65 -3.13 0.07 -1.55
C ASN A 65 -1.78 0.73 -1.90
N ILE A 66 -1.66 2.04 -1.65
CA ILE A 66 -0.41 2.78 -1.90
C ILE A 66 0.74 2.19 -1.10
N ARG A 67 0.56 1.93 0.20
CA ARG A 67 1.63 1.40 1.05
C ARG A 67 2.07 0.00 0.63
N LEU A 68 1.12 -0.87 0.25
CA LEU A 68 1.46 -2.18 -0.27
C LEU A 68 2.29 -2.07 -1.55
N LEU A 69 1.84 -1.25 -2.51
CA LEU A 69 2.55 -1.00 -3.76
C LEU A 69 3.96 -0.44 -3.51
N CYS A 70 4.13 0.52 -2.61
CA CYS A 70 5.44 1.06 -2.27
C CYS A 70 6.38 -0.03 -1.75
N ARG A 71 5.92 -0.88 -0.82
CA ARG A 71 6.76 -1.97 -0.30
C ARG A 71 7.12 -2.98 -1.37
N MET A 72 6.22 -3.24 -2.31
CA MET A 72 6.51 -4.11 -3.44
C MET A 72 7.56 -3.53 -4.37
N VAL A 73 7.43 -2.25 -4.71
CA VAL A 73 8.43 -1.57 -5.54
C VAL A 73 9.78 -1.55 -4.85
N SER A 74 9.82 -1.26 -3.54
CA SER A 74 11.06 -1.34 -2.75
C SER A 74 11.66 -2.75 -2.75
N ALA A 75 10.84 -3.76 -2.46
CA ALA A 75 11.31 -5.14 -2.44
C ALA A 75 11.77 -5.60 -3.83
N LEU A 76 11.09 -5.22 -4.91
CA LEU A 76 11.54 -5.53 -6.28
C LEU A 76 12.81 -4.78 -6.65
N ALA A 77 12.94 -3.52 -6.27
CA ALA A 77 14.13 -2.70 -6.52
C ALA A 77 15.36 -3.20 -5.76
N GLU A 78 15.21 -3.80 -4.57
CA GLU A 78 16.31 -4.46 -3.88
C GLU A 78 16.88 -5.66 -4.67
N HIS A 79 16.09 -6.26 -5.56
CA HIS A 79 16.48 -7.45 -6.35
C HIS A 79 16.65 -7.18 -7.84
N SER A 80 16.44 -5.95 -8.28
CA SER A 80 16.70 -5.53 -9.65
C SER A 80 17.75 -4.43 -9.61
N ASP A 81 18.76 -4.47 -10.48
CA ASP A 81 19.74 -3.37 -10.64
C ASP A 81 19.10 -2.07 -11.17
N LEU A 82 17.80 -1.88 -10.99
CA LEU A 82 17.02 -0.70 -11.33
C LEU A 82 17.28 0.38 -10.28
N PRO A 83 17.86 1.53 -10.67
CA PRO A 83 18.00 2.66 -9.75
C PRO A 83 16.61 3.17 -9.36
N VAL A 84 16.35 3.24 -8.05
CA VAL A 84 15.15 3.86 -7.45
C VAL A 84 15.30 5.38 -7.42
#